data_AF-A0A6A2FRZ6-F1
#
_entry.id   AF-A0A6A2FRZ6-F1
#
_cell.length_a   1.000
_cell.length_b   1.000
_cell.length_c   1.000
_cell.angle_alpha   90.00
_cell.angle_beta   90.00
_cell.angle_gamma   90.00
#
_symmetry.space_group_name_H-M   'P 1'
#
loop_
_entity.id
_entity.type
_entity.pdbx_description
1 polymer ?
#
loop_
_entity_poly.entity_id
_entity_poly.type
_entity_poly.pdbx_seq_one_letter_code
_entity_poly.pdbx_strand_id
1 'polypeptide(L)'
;MKNKDTFEKYYQDVKTNEIVRIKIFDTNGNIIYSDIEDLVGQRFSDNKELNEALAGEIKVEIKRNLDKEENIFEKREYKALMEIYAPIKMGSETVGVVEVYHTLDDIETQVNDSTKLVTSFIFIGFAIIYILLNAWRQ
;
A
#
# COMPACT_ATOMS: atom_id res chain seq x y z
N MET A 1 -14.38 -26.22 0.39
CA MET A 1 -13.27 -26.52 -0.55
C MET A 1 -13.40 -25.81 -1.91
N LYS A 2 -14.59 -25.60 -2.49
CA LYS A 2 -14.75 -24.92 -3.82
C LYS A 2 -14.27 -23.46 -3.92
N ASN A 3 -14.05 -22.75 -2.82
CA ASN A 3 -13.73 -21.31 -2.86
C ASN A 3 -12.22 -21.02 -2.89
N LYS A 4 -11.37 -21.92 -2.35
CA LYS A 4 -9.93 -21.66 -2.25
C LYS A 4 -9.28 -21.55 -3.63
N ASP A 5 -9.60 -22.49 -4.53
CA ASP A 5 -9.07 -22.50 -5.91
C ASP A 5 -9.43 -21.22 -6.70
N THR A 6 -10.62 -20.67 -6.45
CA THR A 6 -11.06 -19.42 -7.08
C THR A 6 -10.26 -18.21 -6.58
N PHE A 7 -10.01 -18.13 -5.28
CA PHE A 7 -9.23 -17.04 -4.70
C PHE A 7 -7.75 -17.12 -5.06
N GLU A 8 -7.19 -18.33 -5.12
CA GLU A 8 -5.83 -18.55 -5.61
C GLU A 8 -5.67 -18.11 -7.05
N LYS A 9 -6.62 -18.50 -7.93
CA LYS A 9 -6.61 -18.04 -9.32
C LYS A 9 -6.69 -16.52 -9.41
N TYR A 10 -7.61 -15.90 -8.66
CA TYR A 10 -7.72 -14.45 -8.62
C TYR A 10 -6.42 -13.80 -8.17
N TYR A 11 -5.80 -14.32 -7.10
CA TYR A 11 -4.52 -13.84 -6.61
C TYR A 11 -3.44 -13.91 -7.68
N GLN A 12 -3.31 -15.02 -8.41
CA GLN A 12 -2.36 -15.12 -9.52
C GLN A 12 -2.62 -14.11 -10.64
N ASP A 13 -3.90 -13.82 -10.94
CA ASP A 13 -4.27 -12.87 -11.99
C ASP A 13 -3.98 -11.41 -11.58
N VAL A 14 -4.08 -11.07 -10.28
CA VAL A 14 -3.79 -9.71 -9.78
C VAL A 14 -2.38 -9.53 -9.23
N LYS A 15 -1.60 -10.60 -9.11
CA LYS A 15 -0.26 -10.55 -8.53
C LYS A 15 0.69 -9.75 -9.43
N THR A 16 1.14 -8.61 -8.90
CA THR A 16 2.27 -7.86 -9.43
C THR A 16 3.43 -7.90 -8.41
N ASN A 17 4.63 -7.46 -8.80
CA ASN A 17 5.78 -7.45 -7.87
C ASN A 17 5.54 -6.53 -6.68
N GLU A 18 4.69 -5.54 -6.85
CA GLU A 18 4.43 -4.50 -5.88
C GLU A 18 3.33 -4.90 -4.90
N ILE A 19 2.50 -5.90 -5.21
CA ILE A 19 1.48 -6.44 -4.30
C ILE A 19 2.11 -7.51 -3.40
N VAL A 20 2.28 -7.16 -2.12
CA VAL A 20 3.02 -7.98 -1.16
C VAL A 20 2.12 -8.78 -0.22
N ARG A 21 0.84 -8.43 -0.11
CA ARG A 21 -0.15 -9.11 0.71
C ARG A 21 -1.55 -8.96 0.13
N ILE A 22 -2.36 -10.00 0.27
CA ILE A 22 -3.79 -9.95 -0.01
C ILE A 22 -4.57 -10.60 1.14
N LYS A 23 -5.69 -9.99 1.51
CA LYS A 23 -6.64 -10.53 2.48
C LYS A 23 -8.05 -10.35 1.91
N ILE A 24 -8.93 -11.32 2.14
CA ILE A 24 -10.34 -11.22 1.77
C ILE A 24 -11.16 -11.44 3.03
N PHE A 25 -12.05 -10.50 3.30
CA PHE A 25 -12.94 -10.49 4.44
C PHE A 25 -14.37 -10.83 4.03
N ASP A 26 -15.07 -11.57 4.89
CA ASP A 26 -16.53 -11.67 4.83
C ASP A 26 -17.20 -10.41 5.38
N THR A 27 -18.54 -10.36 5.31
CA THR A 27 -19.32 -9.22 5.81
C THR A 27 -19.29 -9.05 7.34
N ASN A 28 -18.80 -10.05 8.08
CA ASN A 28 -18.66 -10.01 9.53
C ASN A 28 -17.25 -9.57 9.97
N GLY A 29 -16.35 -9.31 9.02
CA GLY A 29 -14.95 -8.93 9.26
C GLY A 29 -14.04 -10.12 9.56
N ASN A 30 -14.41 -11.34 9.16
CA ASN A 30 -13.53 -12.51 9.25
C ASN A 30 -12.70 -12.67 7.98
N ILE A 31 -11.41 -13.00 8.12
CA ILE A 31 -10.56 -13.34 6.97
C ILE A 31 -10.97 -14.72 6.45
N ILE A 32 -11.49 -14.77 5.23
CA ILE A 32 -11.84 -16.03 4.54
C ILE A 32 -10.74 -16.51 3.60
N TYR A 33 -9.81 -15.62 3.25
CA TYR A 33 -8.64 -15.94 2.44
C TYR A 33 -7.51 -14.94 2.72
N SER A 34 -6.28 -15.42 2.76
CA SER A 34 -5.07 -14.61 2.74
C SER A 34 -3.93 -15.44 2.13
N ASP A 35 -2.93 -14.78 1.56
CA ASP A 35 -1.67 -15.42 1.16
C ASP A 35 -0.85 -15.95 2.36
N ILE A 36 -1.19 -15.54 3.59
CA ILE A 36 -0.74 -16.19 4.82
C ILE A 36 -1.88 -17.04 5.39
N GLU A 37 -1.72 -18.37 5.37
CA GLU A 37 -2.76 -19.28 5.86
C GLU A 37 -3.08 -19.08 7.36
N ASP A 38 -2.10 -18.70 8.18
CA ASP A 38 -2.27 -18.46 9.62
C ASP A 38 -3.23 -17.30 9.95
N LEU A 39 -3.52 -16.42 8.99
CA LEU A 39 -4.46 -15.31 9.16
C LEU A 39 -5.91 -15.72 8.91
N VAL A 40 -6.16 -16.84 8.22
CA VAL A 40 -7.50 -17.27 7.86
C VAL A 40 -8.30 -17.67 9.11
N GLY A 41 -9.52 -17.14 9.23
CA GLY A 41 -10.41 -17.36 10.37
C GLY A 41 -10.26 -16.33 11.50
N GLN A 42 -9.28 -15.43 11.43
CA GLN A 42 -9.17 -14.30 12.35
C GLN A 42 -10.22 -13.22 12.03
N ARG A 43 -10.66 -12.50 13.06
CA ARG A 43 -11.68 -11.44 12.95
C ARG A 43 -11.13 -10.11 13.41
N PHE A 44 -11.36 -9.06 12.61
CA PHE A 44 -10.89 -7.71 12.88
C PHE A 44 -12.05 -6.72 12.87
N SER A 45 -12.79 -6.65 13.98
CA SER A 45 -13.96 -5.75 14.13
C SER A 45 -13.59 -4.28 14.27
N ASP A 46 -12.39 -4.00 14.77
CA ASP A 46 -11.99 -2.65 15.19
C ASP A 46 -11.31 -1.87 14.05
N ASN A 47 -11.19 -2.49 12.86
CA ASN A 47 -10.63 -1.86 11.67
C ASN A 47 -11.66 -0.92 11.02
N LYS A 48 -11.44 0.38 11.15
CA LYS A 48 -12.34 1.42 10.64
C LYS A 48 -12.41 1.39 9.11
N GLU A 49 -11.28 1.25 8.44
CA GLU A 49 -11.19 1.22 6.98
C GLU A 49 -11.91 0.02 6.38
N LEU A 50 -11.79 -1.15 7.02
CA LEU A 50 -12.56 -2.35 6.68
C LEU A 50 -14.07 -2.11 6.84
N ASN A 51 -14.50 -1.51 7.94
CA ASN A 51 -15.91 -1.22 8.19
C ASN A 51 -16.50 -0.23 7.17
N GLU A 52 -15.74 0.80 6.78
CA GLU A 52 -16.13 1.72 5.72
C GLU A 52 -16.17 1.03 4.35
N ALA A 53 -15.25 0.10 4.09
CA ALA A 53 -15.27 -0.70 2.88
C ALA A 53 -16.46 -1.66 2.83
N LEU A 54 -16.83 -2.26 3.96
CA LEU A 54 -18.05 -3.07 4.08
C LEU A 54 -19.32 -2.23 3.81
N ALA A 55 -19.31 -0.94 4.15
CA ALA A 55 -20.38 -0.02 3.79
C ALA A 55 -20.44 0.33 2.28
N GLY A 56 -19.48 -0.18 1.48
CA GLY A 56 -19.47 -0.06 0.03
C GLY A 56 -18.58 1.05 -0.53
N GLU A 57 -17.76 1.69 0.30
CA GLU A 57 -16.78 2.71 -0.10
C GLU A 57 -15.41 2.09 -0.38
N ILE A 58 -14.66 2.60 -1.36
CA ILE A 58 -13.25 2.19 -1.53
C ILE A 58 -12.41 3.06 -0.58
N LYS A 59 -11.48 2.43 0.16
CA LYS A 59 -10.55 3.14 1.05
C LYS A 59 -9.11 2.82 0.67
N VAL A 60 -8.29 3.87 0.66
CA VAL A 60 -6.85 3.77 0.38
C VAL A 60 -6.12 4.55 1.46
N GLU A 61 -5.20 3.90 2.14
CA GLU A 61 -4.40 4.47 3.22
C GLU A 61 -2.93 4.15 3.01
N ILE A 62 -2.05 5.13 3.18
CA ILE A 62 -0.60 4.92 3.17
C ILE A 62 -0.13 4.81 4.62
N LYS A 63 0.20 3.61 5.06
CA LYS A 63 0.74 3.37 6.40
C LYS A 63 2.25 3.30 6.35
N ARG A 64 2.89 4.31 6.97
CA ARG A 64 4.35 4.31 7.25
C ARG A 64 4.68 3.64 8.59
N ASN A 65 3.69 3.51 9.47
CA ASN A 65 3.76 2.71 10.67
C ASN A 65 2.59 1.74 10.60
N LEU A 66 2.88 0.46 10.40
CA LEU A 66 1.88 -0.58 10.16
C LEU A 66 1.08 -0.93 11.42
N ASP A 67 0.65 0.03 12.25
CA ASP A 67 0.34 -0.18 13.67
C ASP A 67 -0.88 -1.06 14.00
N LYS A 68 -1.75 -1.37 13.03
CA LYS A 68 -2.96 -2.18 13.23
C LYS A 68 -2.66 -3.58 13.77
N GLU A 69 -3.65 -4.16 14.47
CA GLU A 69 -3.54 -5.52 15.03
C GLU A 69 -3.40 -6.59 13.94
N GLU A 70 -3.95 -6.36 12.76
CA GLU A 70 -3.88 -7.30 11.62
C GLU A 70 -2.52 -7.32 10.89
N ASN A 71 -1.63 -6.37 11.22
CA ASN A 71 -0.37 -6.13 10.52
C ASN A 71 0.84 -6.89 11.12
N ILE A 72 0.59 -8.01 11.79
CA ILE A 72 1.62 -8.74 12.57
C ILE A 72 2.79 -9.19 11.69
N PHE A 73 2.51 -9.59 10.45
CA PHE A 73 3.51 -10.13 9.52
C PHE A 73 4.17 -9.02 8.69
N GLU A 74 3.39 -8.03 8.28
CA GLU A 74 3.79 -6.91 7.44
C GLU A 74 4.79 -5.99 8.16
N LYS A 75 4.59 -5.75 9.47
CA LYS A 75 5.48 -4.94 10.33
C LYS A 75 6.93 -5.44 10.33
N ARG A 76 7.17 -6.73 10.09
CA ARG A 76 8.51 -7.33 10.14
C ARG A 76 9.29 -7.16 8.85
N GLU A 77 8.60 -7.02 7.73
CA GLU A 77 9.21 -7.10 6.40
C GLU A 77 9.23 -5.76 5.66
N TYR A 78 8.30 -4.85 5.95
CA TYR A 78 8.14 -3.60 5.20
C TYR A 78 8.13 -2.36 6.09
N LYS A 79 8.69 -1.25 5.57
CA LYS A 79 8.73 0.05 6.27
C LYS A 79 7.53 0.93 5.96
N ALA A 80 6.97 0.84 4.77
CA ALA A 80 5.78 1.58 4.38
C ALA A 80 5.00 0.77 3.34
N LEU A 81 3.69 0.65 3.55
CA LEU A 81 2.78 -0.01 2.61
C LEU A 81 1.58 0.89 2.35
N MET A 82 1.07 0.81 1.14
CA MET A 82 -0.26 1.33 0.81
C MET A 82 -1.28 0.20 1.01
N GLU A 83 -2.20 0.42 1.93
CA GLU A 83 -3.34 -0.46 2.24
C GLU A 83 -4.53 -0.02 1.39
N ILE A 84 -5.10 -0.94 0.60
CA ILE A 84 -6.27 -0.69 -0.24
C ILE A 84 -7.37 -1.64 0.18
N TYR A 85 -8.51 -1.10 0.61
CA TYR A 85 -9.73 -1.84 0.92
C TYR A 85 -10.78 -1.58 -0.15
N ALA A 86 -11.16 -2.61 -0.90
CA ALA A 86 -12.17 -2.52 -1.94
C ALA A 86 -13.35 -3.46 -1.67
N PRO A 87 -14.61 -2.97 -1.69
CA PRO A 87 -15.79 -3.79 -1.52
C PRO A 87 -15.98 -4.77 -2.68
N ILE A 88 -16.27 -6.02 -2.35
CA ILE A 88 -16.75 -7.02 -3.29
C ILE A 88 -18.27 -6.86 -3.37
N LYS A 89 -18.78 -6.46 -4.55
CA LYS A 89 -20.22 -6.20 -4.75
C LYS A 89 -20.88 -7.29 -5.58
N MET A 90 -22.05 -7.73 -5.16
CA MET A 90 -22.95 -8.58 -5.95
C MET A 90 -24.27 -7.80 -6.17
N GLY A 91 -24.36 -7.12 -7.31
CA GLY A 91 -25.41 -6.12 -7.53
C GLY A 91 -25.19 -4.88 -6.67
N SER A 92 -26.19 -4.49 -5.87
CA SER A 92 -26.10 -3.37 -4.93
C SER A 92 -25.60 -3.75 -3.54
N GLU A 93 -25.41 -5.05 -3.27
CA GLU A 93 -25.02 -5.56 -1.96
C GLU A 93 -23.50 -5.80 -1.89
N THR A 94 -22.87 -5.35 -0.80
CA THR A 94 -21.48 -5.68 -0.48
C THR A 94 -21.45 -7.05 0.18
N VAL A 95 -20.77 -8.02 -0.44
CA VAL A 95 -20.68 -9.42 0.02
C VAL A 95 -19.33 -9.75 0.68
N GLY A 96 -18.43 -8.78 0.75
CA GLY A 96 -17.11 -8.91 1.38
C GLY A 96 -16.21 -7.74 1.01
N VAL A 97 -14.95 -7.79 1.44
CA VAL A 97 -13.93 -6.79 1.12
C VAL A 97 -12.64 -7.50 0.72
N VAL A 98 -11.99 -7.02 -0.33
CA VAL A 98 -10.60 -7.38 -0.62
C VAL A 98 -9.70 -6.28 -0.09
N GLU A 99 -8.71 -6.68 0.69
CA GLU A 99 -7.64 -5.83 1.18
C GLU A 99 -6.34 -6.23 0.48
N VAL A 100 -5.61 -5.24 -0.03
CA VAL A 100 -4.32 -5.44 -0.70
C VAL A 100 -3.29 -4.50 -0.11
N TYR A 101 -2.09 -5.02 0.14
CA TYR A 101 -0.94 -4.21 0.52
C TYR A 101 0.00 -4.08 -0.67
N HIS A 102 0.30 -2.83 -1.01
CA HIS A 102 1.20 -2.48 -2.09
C HIS A 102 2.46 -1.83 -1.53
N THR A 103 3.65 -2.29 -1.92
CA THR A 103 4.90 -1.64 -1.53
C THR A 103 5.08 -0.30 -2.25
N LEU A 104 5.72 0.65 -1.58
CA LEU A 104 6.10 1.95 -2.15
C LEU A 104 7.59 2.01 -2.50
N ASP A 105 8.35 0.93 -2.29
CA ASP A 105 9.81 0.90 -2.47
C ASP A 105 10.21 1.27 -3.92
N ASP A 106 9.41 0.87 -4.92
CA ASP A 106 9.64 1.19 -6.34
C ASP A 106 9.16 2.60 -6.74
N ILE A 107 8.32 3.25 -5.92
CA ILE A 107 7.91 4.64 -6.15
C ILE A 107 9.00 5.60 -5.63
N GLU A 108 9.70 5.24 -4.55
CA GLU A 108 10.79 6.08 -4.01
C GLU A 108 12.00 6.18 -4.94
N THR A 109 12.31 5.13 -5.71
CA THR A 109 13.44 5.15 -6.65
C THR A 109 13.21 6.14 -7.80
N GLN A 110 11.98 6.28 -8.31
CA GLN A 110 11.68 7.27 -9.36
C GLN A 110 11.61 8.72 -8.85
N VAL A 111 11.20 8.93 -7.59
CA VAL A 111 11.08 10.30 -7.02
C VAL A 111 12.44 10.84 -6.54
N ASN A 112 13.31 9.99 -5.98
CA ASN A 112 14.62 10.44 -5.49
C ASN A 112 15.61 10.83 -6.60
N ASP A 113 15.54 10.19 -7.76
CA ASP A 113 16.42 10.53 -8.89
C ASP A 113 16.10 11.90 -9.49
N SER A 114 14.84 12.32 -9.43
CA SER A 114 14.42 13.66 -9.86
C SER A 114 14.88 14.77 -8.91
N THR A 115 14.94 14.49 -7.61
CA THR A 115 15.31 15.50 -6.60
C THR A 115 16.82 15.77 -6.60
N LYS A 116 17.66 14.74 -6.82
CA LYS A 116 19.13 14.90 -6.88
C LYS A 116 19.58 15.79 -8.04
N LEU A 117 18.94 15.68 -9.20
CA LEU A 117 19.26 16.52 -10.35
C LEU A 117 18.89 17.99 -10.10
N VAL A 118 17.71 18.25 -9.55
CA VAL A 118 17.26 19.61 -9.24
C VAL A 118 18.15 20.26 -8.18
N THR A 119 18.48 19.55 -7.09
CA THR A 119 19.38 20.07 -6.06
C THR A 119 20.78 20.35 -6.63
N SER A 120 21.28 19.51 -7.53
CA SER A 120 22.58 19.74 -8.17
C SER A 120 22.60 21.01 -9.03
N PHE A 121 21.55 21.29 -9.81
CA PHE A 121 21.44 22.53 -10.59
C PHE A 121 21.37 23.78 -9.70
N ILE A 122 20.70 23.70 -8.56
CA ILE A 122 20.64 24.81 -7.59
C ILE A 122 22.04 25.14 -7.08
N PHE A 123 22.82 24.13 -6.64
CA PHE A 123 24.19 24.36 -6.16
C PHE A 123 25.12 24.91 -7.25
N ILE A 124 25.00 24.45 -8.49
CA ILE A 124 25.79 24.97 -9.62
C ILE A 124 25.43 26.44 -9.89
N GLY A 125 24.14 26.77 -9.88
CA GLY A 125 23.67 28.15 -10.03
C GLY A 125 24.22 29.08 -8.94
N PHE A 126 24.16 28.66 -7.68
CA PHE A 126 24.75 29.40 -6.57
C PHE A 126 26.27 29.58 -6.72
N ALA A 127 26.99 28.55 -7.16
CA ALA A 127 28.43 28.63 -7.38
C ALA A 127 28.81 29.64 -8.47
N ILE A 128 28.08 29.66 -9.60
CA ILE A 128 28.31 30.63 -10.69
C ILE A 128 28.06 32.06 -10.22
N ILE A 129 26.96 32.30 -9.51
CA ILE A 129 26.64 33.63 -8.96
C ILE A 129 27.73 34.08 -7.97
N TYR A 130 28.18 33.19 -7.09
CA TYR A 130 29.24 33.46 -6.14
C TYR A 130 30.56 33.84 -6.84
N ILE A 131 30.96 33.09 -7.87
CA ILE A 131 32.18 33.36 -8.65
C ILE A 131 32.09 34.71 -9.36
N LEU A 132 30.95 35.00 -10.02
CA LEU A 132 30.75 36.29 -10.69
C LEU A 132 30.79 37.44 -9.68
N LEU A 133 30.08 37.34 -8.56
CA LEU A 133 30.07 38.40 -7.56
C LEU A 133 31.46 38.65 -6.97
N ASN A 134 32.27 37.61 -6.80
CA ASN A 134 33.63 37.74 -6.32
C ASN A 134 34.61 38.26 -7.39
N ALA A 135 34.38 37.94 -8.68
CA ALA A 135 35.18 38.43 -9.80
C ALA A 135 34.98 39.93 -10.06
N TRP A 136 33.78 40.46 -9.78
CA TRP A 136 33.49 41.90 -9.87
C TRP A 136 34.01 42.72 -8.67
N ARG A 137 34.50 42.06 -7.63
CA ARG A 137 34.99 42.69 -6.39
C ARG A 137 36.51 42.90 -6.38
N GLN A 138 37.25 42.34 -7.34
CA GLN A 138 38.69 42.57 -7.55
C GLN A 138 38.92 43.62 -8.64
#